data_AF-A0AAU3MYR3-F1
#
_entry.id   AF-A0AAU3MYR3-F1
#
_cell.length_a   1.000
_cell.length_b   1.000
_cell.length_c   1.000
_cell.angle_alpha   90.00
_cell.angle_beta   90.00
_cell.angle_gamma   90.00
#
_symmetry.space_group_name_H-M   'P 1'
#
loop_
_entity.id
_entity.type
_entity.pdbx_description
1 polymer ?
#
loop_
_entity_poly.entity_id
_entity_poly.type
_entity_poly.pdbx_seq_one_letter_code
_entity_poly.pdbx_strand_id
1 'polypeptide(L)' 'MTYRFTARVARTEIDPDGYFTEAALAEGEDGSGFILMFMAGEEDPDDQEVALGMDTHCLVTAQGHCVFAIGPVRRSRV' A
#
# COMPACT_ATOMS: atom_id res chain seq x y z
N MET A 1 -8.19 -6.15 -12.75
CA MET A 1 -7.79 -7.52 -12.38
C MET A 1 -8.52 -7.91 -11.09
N THR A 2 -8.81 -9.19 -10.89
CA THR A 2 -9.47 -9.69 -9.68
C THR A 2 -8.63 -10.83 -9.09
N TYR A 3 -8.20 -10.68 -7.85
CA TYR A 3 -7.49 -11.72 -7.10
C TYR A 3 -8.43 -12.34 -6.05
N ARG A 4 -8.33 -13.66 -5.87
CA ARG A 4 -9.08 -14.39 -4.85
C ARG A 4 -8.09 -15.25 -4.06
N PHE A 5 -7.98 -14.97 -2.77
CA PHE A 5 -7.11 -15.66 -1.83
C PHE A 5 -7.76 -15.67 -0.44
N THR A 6 -7.27 -16.49 0.48
CA THR A 6 -7.80 -16.53 1.85
C THR A 6 -6.94 -15.62 2.75
N ALA A 7 -7.40 -14.41 3.03
CA ALA A 7 -6.72 -13.53 3.98
C ALA A 7 -6.82 -14.13 5.40
N ARG A 8 -5.73 -14.75 5.87
CA ARG A 8 -5.64 -15.35 7.22
C ARG A 8 -5.02 -14.39 8.22
N VAL A 9 -4.13 -13.51 7.75
CA VAL A 9 -3.35 -12.62 8.60
C VAL A 9 -3.41 -11.21 8.04
N ALA A 10 -3.58 -10.25 8.93
CA ALA A 10 -3.48 -8.82 8.63
C ALA A 10 -2.37 -8.21 9.48
N ARG A 11 -1.51 -7.39 8.86
CA ARG A 11 -0.44 -6.65 9.56
C ARG A 11 -0.38 -5.21 9.09
N THR A 12 0.08 -4.36 9.99
CA THR A 12 0.46 -2.99 9.68
C THR A 12 1.88 -2.77 10.21
N GLU A 13 2.79 -2.33 9.35
CA GLU A 13 4.16 -2.01 9.72
C GLU A 13 4.50 -0.64 9.12
N ILE A 14 5.32 0.12 9.85
CA ILE A 14 5.97 1.30 9.27
C ILE A 14 7.30 0.76 8.76
N ASP A 15 7.58 1.00 7.48
CA ASP A 15 8.85 0.60 6.87
C ASP A 15 10.01 1.09 7.75
N PRO A 16 11.07 0.30 7.97
CA PRO A 16 12.17 0.68 8.86
C PRO A 16 12.85 2.00 8.48
N ASP A 17 12.80 2.39 7.20
CA ASP A 17 13.34 3.66 6.71
C ASP A 17 12.34 4.83 6.90
N GLY A 18 11.12 4.53 7.36
CA GLY A 18 10.12 5.50 7.82
C GLY A 18 9.36 6.22 6.70
N TYR A 19 9.57 5.83 5.45
CA TYR A 19 8.96 6.51 4.29
C TYR A 19 7.54 6.05 4.00
N PHE A 20 7.19 4.83 4.40
CA PHE A 20 5.90 4.23 4.05
C PHE A 20 5.24 3.60 5.28
N THR A 21 3.94 3.83 5.40
CA THR A 21 3.06 2.99 6.19
C THR A 21 2.53 1.86 5.31
N GLU A 22 2.75 0.63 5.75
CA GLU A 22 2.36 -0.57 5.03
C GLU A 22 1.19 -1.27 5.73
N ALA A 23 0.20 -1.71 4.95
CA ALA A 23 -0.89 -2.56 5.40
C ALA A 23 -0.96 -3.80 4.50
N ALA A 24 -0.78 -4.99 5.08
CA ALA A 24 -0.67 -6.24 4.35
C ALA A 24 -1.72 -7.27 4.79
N LEU A 25 -2.20 -8.05 3.82
CA LEU A 25 -3.03 -9.24 4.00
C LEU A 25 -2.29 -10.45 3.43
N ALA A 26 -2.17 -11.53 4.19
CA ALA A 26 -1.44 -12.73 3.79
C ALA A 26 -2.25 -14.02 4.01
N GLU A 27 -1.93 -15.06 3.22
CA GLU A 27 -2.46 -16.42 3.43
C GLU A 27 -1.71 -17.19 4.53
N GLY A 28 -0.42 -16.94 4.72
CA GLY A 28 0.42 -17.53 5.76
C GLY A 28 0.89 -16.52 6.81
N GLU A 29 1.05 -16.95 8.06
CA GLU A 29 1.60 -16.14 9.16
C GLU A 29 3.07 -15.75 8.98
N ASP A 30 3.79 -16.54 8.21
CA ASP A 30 5.19 -16.34 7.81
C ASP A 30 5.32 -15.54 6.50
N GLY A 31 4.22 -15.03 5.96
CA GLY A 31 4.20 -14.39 4.64
C GLY A 31 4.29 -15.37 3.47
N SER A 32 4.11 -16.68 3.71
CA SER A 32 3.98 -17.65 2.62
C SER A 32 2.63 -17.52 1.89
N GLY A 33 2.62 -17.91 0.62
CA GLY A 33 1.43 -17.84 -0.23
C GLY A 33 1.20 -16.46 -0.83
N PHE A 34 -0.06 -16.06 -0.99
CA PHE A 34 -0.39 -14.75 -1.56
C PHE A 34 -0.35 -13.66 -0.48
N ILE A 35 0.38 -12.58 -0.77
CA ILE A 35 0.36 -11.34 0.00
C ILE A 35 -0.20 -10.21 -0.88
N LEU A 36 -1.13 -9.45 -0.31
CA LEU A 36 -1.58 -8.17 -0.83
C LEU A 36 -1.11 -7.07 0.13
N MET A 37 -0.28 -6.15 -0.36
CA MET A 37 0.27 -5.08 0.48
C MET A 37 0.00 -3.70 -0.11
N PHE A 38 -0.56 -2.82 0.71
CA PHE A 38 -0.78 -1.41 0.42
C PHE A 38 0.31 -0.60 1.11
N MET A 39 1.07 0.16 0.35
CA MET A 39 2.07 1.08 0.88
C MET A 39 1.61 2.50 0.62
N ALA A 40 1.63 3.31 1.68
CA ALA A 40 1.18 4.70 1.66
C ALA A 40 2.36 5.56 2.10
N GLY A 41 2.86 6.43 1.21
CA GLY A 41 3.97 7.36 1.54
C GLY A 41 3.58 8.28 2.70
N GLU A 42 4.50 8.56 3.61
CA GLU A 42 4.29 9.53 4.71
C GLU A 42 4.62 10.97 4.30
N GLU A 43 5.14 11.16 3.08
CA GLU A 43 5.41 12.48 2.53
C GLU A 43 4.12 13.26 2.23
N ASP A 44 4.20 14.58 2.34
CA ASP A 44 3.12 15.46 1.91
C ASP A 44 2.94 15.32 0.39
N PRO A 45 1.70 15.34 -0.10
CA PRO A 45 1.41 15.19 -1.52
C PRO A 45 2.07 16.30 -2.33
N ASP A 46 2.67 15.93 -3.46
CA ASP A 46 3.31 16.91 -4.33
C ASP A 46 2.31 17.72 -5.18
N ASP A 47 2.80 18.72 -5.91
CA ASP A 47 1.94 19.60 -6.73
C ASP A 47 1.15 18.83 -7.81
N GLN A 48 1.70 17.71 -8.32
CA GLN A 48 1.04 16.87 -9.31
C GLN A 48 -0.10 16.07 -8.67
N GLU A 49 0.15 15.49 -7.50
CA GLU A 49 -0.84 14.72 -6.73
C GLU A 49 -2.01 15.60 -6.29
N VAL A 50 -1.70 16.80 -5.80
CA VAL A 50 -2.72 17.82 -5.48
C VAL A 50 -3.52 18.20 -6.72
N ALA A 51 -2.87 18.43 -7.86
CA ALA A 51 -3.56 18.79 -9.11
C ALA A 51 -4.45 17.66 -9.66
N LEU A 52 -4.04 16.41 -9.48
CA LEU A 52 -4.80 15.24 -9.92
C LEU A 52 -5.89 14.83 -8.90
N GLY A 53 -5.84 15.34 -7.67
CA GLY A 53 -6.71 14.90 -6.59
C GLY A 53 -6.44 13.44 -6.20
N MET A 54 -5.23 12.97 -6.48
CA MET A 54 -4.83 11.57 -6.41
C MET A 54 -3.43 11.41 -5.79
N ASP A 55 -3.29 10.50 -4.82
CA ASP A 55 -2.05 10.15 -4.11
C ASP A 55 -1.54 8.78 -4.59
N THR A 56 -0.22 8.67 -4.76
CA THR A 56 0.47 7.53 -5.35
C THR A 56 0.77 6.46 -4.31
N HIS A 57 -0.04 5.40 -4.29
CA HIS A 57 0.20 4.24 -3.44
C HIS A 57 0.84 3.12 -4.25
N CYS A 58 1.73 2.33 -3.66
CA CYS A 58 2.23 1.11 -4.30
C CYS A 58 1.47 -0.12 -3.77
N LEU A 59 0.89 -0.88 -4.69
CA LEU A 59 0.26 -2.17 -4.42
C LEU A 59 1.21 -3.28 -4.87
N VAL A 60 1.76 -4.04 -3.93
CA VAL A 60 2.60 -5.20 -4.24
C VAL A 60 1.74 -6.45 -4.27
N THR A 61 1.87 -7.23 -5.34
CA THR A 61 1.23 -8.55 -5.48
C THR A 61 2.27 -9.66 -5.35
N ALA A 62 1.82 -10.91 -5.16
CA ALA A 62 2.67 -12.10 -5.01
C ALA A 62 3.71 -12.36 -6.13
N GLN A 63 3.61 -11.64 -7.26
CA GLN A 63 4.59 -11.72 -8.37
C GLN A 63 5.70 -10.65 -8.25
N GLY A 64 5.73 -9.87 -7.17
CA GLY A 64 6.70 -8.79 -6.95
C GLY A 64 6.46 -7.56 -7.83
N HIS A 65 5.31 -7.47 -8.51
CA HIS A 65 4.96 -6.30 -9.29
C HIS A 65 4.32 -5.24 -8.40
N CYS A 66 4.94 -4.06 -8.34
CA CYS A 66 4.31 -2.84 -7.85
C CYS A 66 3.33 -2.33 -8.91
N VAL A 67 2.05 -2.31 -8.56
CA VAL A 67 1.02 -1.60 -9.32
C VAL A 67 0.72 -0.33 -8.55
N PHE A 68 0.88 0.83 -9.18
CA PHE A 68 0.50 2.09 -8.55
C PHE A 68 -1.03 2.11 -8.36
N ALA A 69 -1.47 2.06 -7.11
CA ALA A 69 -2.84 2.33 -6.72
C ALA A 69 -2.99 3.83 -6.53
N ILE A 70 -4.00 4.41 -7.16
CA ILE A 70 -4.26 5.84 -7.07
C ILE A 70 -5.41 6.04 -6.08
N GLY A 71 -5.10 6.60 -4.91
CA GLY A 71 -6.07 6.91 -3.85
C GLY A 71 -6.41 8.41 -3.81
N PRO A 72 -7.50 8.86 -3.17
CA PRO A 72 -7.74 10.29 -2.99
C PRO A 72 -6.65 10.92 -2.12
N VAL A 73 -6.20 12.13 -2.46
CA VAL A 73 -5.18 12.86 -1.66
C VAL A 73 -5.59 12.92 -0.20
N ARG A 74 -4.67 12.52 0.68
CA ARG A 74 -4.84 12.63 2.13
C ARG A 74 -4.95 14.11 2.45
N ARG A 75 -6.03 14.53 3.11
CA ARG A 75 -6.07 15.89 3.66
C ARG A 75 -4.90 16.02 4.63
N SER A 76 -3.99 16.97 4.38
CA SER A 76 -2.97 17.31 5.37
C SER A 76 -3.70 17.63 6.69
N ARG A 77 -3.32 16.95 7.76
CA ARG A 77 -3.77 17.31 9.10
C ARG A 77 -3.04 18.59 9.46
N VAL A 78 -3.69 19.72 9.22
CA VAL A 78 -3.40 20.98 9.89
C VAL A 78 -3.75 20.86 11.37
#